data_AF-A0A2U1NTD1-F1
#
_entry.id   AF-A0A2U1NTD1-F1
#
_cell.length_a   1.000
_cell.length_b   1.000
_cell.length_c   1.000
_cell.angle_alpha   90.00
_cell.angle_beta   90.00
_cell.angle_gamma   90.00
#
_symmetry.space_group_name_H-M   'P 1'
#
loop_
_entity.id
_entity.type
_entity.pdbx_description
1 polymer ?
#
loop_
_entity_poly.entity_id
_entity_poly.type
_entity_poly.pdbx_seq_one_letter_code
_entity_poly.pdbx_strand_id
1 'polypeptide(L)'
;MALKGKLKTQDRLSKWLNVPDMKCPFCKGCKDSHSHLFFYCPFSKRLWERLKVLAKLQDLSNTWSEVISGIVNKPAKNCIWSVIHRLLFGAVVYFIWQERNLRLFGNGSRSIDGLYAKMLRLELWWFLAVIVETLGALAMYFGMLIWLLGFCFLDLLCRTYPPYAP
;
A
#
# COMPACT_ATOMS: atom_id res chain seq x y z
N MET A 1 3.81 0.47 -10.45
CA MET A 1 3.26 0.39 -11.82
C MET A 1 2.04 1.29 -12.04
N ALA A 2 1.09 1.39 -11.09
CA ALA A 2 -0.03 2.33 -11.15
C ALA A 2 0.38 3.82 -11.21
N LEU A 3 1.44 4.18 -10.48
CA LEU A 3 1.90 5.56 -10.32
C LEU A 3 2.50 6.23 -11.56
N LYS A 4 2.86 5.47 -12.61
CA LYS A 4 3.46 6.01 -13.85
C LYS A 4 2.46 6.15 -15.00
N GLY A 5 1.15 5.99 -14.75
CA GLY A 5 0.14 5.90 -15.81
C GLY A 5 0.35 4.70 -16.74
N LYS A 6 1.20 3.74 -16.36
CA LYS A 6 1.56 2.54 -17.13
C LYS A 6 0.82 1.28 -16.64
N LEU A 7 -0.36 1.45 -16.03
CA LEU A 7 -1.29 0.33 -15.89
C LEU A 7 -1.72 -0.09 -17.29
N LYS A 8 -1.11 -1.15 -17.82
CA LYS A 8 -1.48 -1.78 -19.10
C LYS A 8 -2.87 -2.41 -18.98
N THR A 9 -3.95 -1.64 -18.91
CA THR A 9 -5.29 -2.25 -18.79
C THR A 9 -6.45 -1.54 -19.47
N GLN A 10 -6.21 -0.59 -20.39
CA GLN A 10 -7.31 -0.17 -21.28
C GLN A 10 -6.92 0.53 -22.59
N ASP A 11 -5.93 1.41 -22.61
CA ASP A 11 -5.64 2.19 -23.84
C ASP A 11 -5.19 1.33 -25.03
N ARG A 12 -4.49 0.22 -24.77
CA ARG A 12 -4.10 -0.73 -25.82
C ARG A 12 -5.22 -1.67 -26.26
N LEU A 13 -6.11 -2.06 -25.34
CA LEU A 13 -7.24 -2.96 -25.61
C LEU A 13 -8.40 -2.23 -26.30
N SER A 14 -8.67 -0.98 -25.94
CA SER A 14 -9.65 -0.12 -26.63
C SER A 14 -9.26 0.15 -28.07
N LYS A 15 -7.96 0.39 -28.35
CA LYS A 15 -7.44 0.50 -29.71
C LYS A 15 -7.49 -0.80 -30.50
N TRP A 16 -7.35 -1.95 -29.84
CA TRP A 16 -7.40 -3.27 -30.50
C TRP A 16 -8.82 -3.78 -30.75
N LEU A 17 -9.77 -3.50 -29.86
CA LEU A 17 -11.13 -4.04 -29.92
C LEU A 17 -12.16 -3.07 -30.53
N ASN A 18 -11.75 -1.85 -30.87
CA ASN A 18 -12.61 -0.81 -31.48
C ASN A 18 -13.95 -0.60 -30.74
N VAL A 19 -13.94 -0.67 -29.40
CA VAL A 19 -15.14 -0.51 -28.57
C VAL A 19 -15.25 0.97 -28.17
N PRO A 20 -16.18 1.74 -28.75
CA PRO A 20 -16.45 3.10 -28.33
C PRO A 20 -17.30 3.04 -27.05
N ASP A 21 -16.96 3.82 -26.04
CA ASP A 21 -17.68 3.92 -24.76
C ASP A 21 -17.64 2.70 -23.83
N MET A 22 -16.43 2.36 -23.35
CA MET A 22 -16.32 1.57 -22.12
C MET A 22 -16.83 2.37 -20.93
N LYS A 23 -18.08 2.10 -20.54
CA LYS A 23 -18.66 2.58 -19.30
C LYS A 23 -17.98 1.90 -18.12
N CYS A 24 -17.85 2.61 -17.01
CA CYS A 24 -17.27 2.09 -15.78
C CYS A 24 -18.04 0.82 -15.34
N PRO A 25 -17.36 -0.32 -15.11
CA PRO A 25 -18.02 -1.58 -14.77
C PRO A 25 -18.67 -1.59 -13.39
N PHE A 26 -18.42 -0.56 -12.57
CA PHE A 26 -19.03 -0.40 -11.25
C PHE A 26 -20.34 0.38 -11.30
N CYS A 27 -20.35 1.56 -11.93
CA CYS A 27 -21.53 2.44 -11.95
C CYS A 27 -22.33 2.37 -13.25
N LYS A 28 -21.77 1.80 -14.32
CA LYS A 28 -22.35 1.67 -15.68
C LYS A 28 -22.84 2.98 -16.31
N GLY A 29 -22.59 4.15 -15.70
CA GLY A 29 -23.14 5.44 -16.12
C GLY A 29 -22.11 6.44 -16.66
N CYS A 30 -20.84 6.33 -16.26
CA CYS A 30 -19.78 7.24 -16.70
C CYS A 30 -18.70 6.50 -17.49
N LYS A 31 -17.93 7.23 -18.30
CA LYS A 31 -16.76 6.69 -19.02
C LYS A 31 -15.70 6.17 -18.05
N ASP A 32 -15.13 5.02 -18.35
CA ASP A 32 -14.02 4.45 -17.57
C ASP A 32 -12.77 5.33 -17.73
N SER A 33 -12.35 5.96 -16.65
CA SER A 33 -11.14 6.78 -16.55
C SER A 33 -10.50 6.54 -15.19
N HIS A 34 -9.18 6.71 -15.07
CA HIS A 34 -8.48 6.47 -13.80
C HIS A 34 -9.06 7.29 -12.65
N SER A 35 -9.27 8.59 -12.86
CA SER A 35 -9.85 9.47 -11.84
C SER A 35 -11.25 9.02 -11.44
N HIS A 36 -12.09 8.63 -12.42
CA HIS A 36 -13.43 8.12 -12.12
C HIS A 36 -13.38 6.80 -11.38
N LEU A 37 -12.61 5.84 -11.88
CA LEU A 37 -12.54 4.48 -11.37
C LEU A 37 -12.14 4.42 -9.89
N PHE A 38 -11.17 5.23 -9.47
CA PHE A 38 -10.65 5.18 -8.10
C PHE A 38 -11.39 6.09 -7.13
N PHE A 39 -11.88 7.25 -7.59
CA PHE A 39 -12.31 8.30 -6.67
C PHE A 39 -13.68 8.93 -6.93
N TYR A 40 -14.12 9.07 -8.19
CA TYR A 40 -15.45 9.62 -8.45
C TYR A 40 -16.55 8.55 -8.56
N CYS A 41 -16.19 7.30 -8.83
CA CYS A 41 -17.15 6.21 -8.89
C CYS A 41 -17.77 5.98 -7.51
N PRO A 42 -19.11 5.98 -7.37
CA PRO A 42 -19.77 5.79 -6.07
C PRO A 42 -19.33 4.53 -5.33
N PHE A 43 -19.04 3.46 -6.07
CA PHE A 43 -18.53 2.20 -5.51
C PHE A 43 -17.16 2.40 -4.84
N SER A 44 -16.19 2.91 -5.60
CA SER A 44 -14.82 3.11 -5.13
C SER A 44 -14.71 4.22 -4.09
N LYS A 45 -15.51 5.29 -4.23
CA LYS A 45 -15.59 6.37 -3.25
C LYS A 45 -16.05 5.86 -1.89
N ARG A 46 -17.13 5.07 -1.83
CA ARG A 46 -17.62 4.48 -0.58
C ARG A 46 -16.57 3.58 0.09
N LEU A 47 -15.87 2.78 -0.71
CA LEU A 47 -14.79 1.94 -0.23
C LEU A 47 -13.63 2.76 0.35
N TRP A 48 -13.19 3.80 -0.38
CA TRP A 48 -12.11 4.69 0.04
C TRP A 48 -12.45 5.45 1.34
N GLU A 49 -13.66 5.99 1.46
CA GLU A 49 -14.12 6.69 2.67
C GLU A 49 -14.04 5.79 3.92
N ARG A 50 -14.47 4.52 3.81
CA ARG A 50 -14.38 3.57 4.92
C ARG A 50 -12.93 3.31 5.34
N LEU A 51 -12.02 3.22 4.37
CA LEU A 51 -10.60 2.96 4.61
C LEU A 51 -9.87 4.19 5.17
N LYS A 52 -10.25 5.41 4.78
CA LYS A 52 -9.71 6.65 5.35
C LYS A 52 -9.91 6.75 6.86
N VAL A 53 -11.07 6.28 7.36
CA VAL A 53 -11.36 6.26 8.81
C VAL A 53 -10.36 5.37 9.55
N LEU A 54 -10.04 4.19 9.01
CA LEU A 54 -9.07 3.28 9.62
C LEU A 54 -7.64 3.82 9.60
N ALA A 55 -7.29 4.57 8.54
CA ALA A 55 -5.94 5.07 8.31
C ALA A 55 -5.69 6.47 8.93
N LYS A 56 -6.64 7.06 9.64
CA LYS A 56 -6.59 8.46 10.13
C LYS A 56 -6.31 9.46 8.99
N LEU A 57 -6.95 9.25 7.84
CA LEU A 57 -6.83 10.07 6.62
C LEU A 57 -8.11 10.85 6.33
N GLN A 58 -8.95 11.12 7.32
CA GLN A 58 -10.27 11.72 7.14
C GLN A 58 -10.22 13.08 6.43
N ASP A 59 -9.17 13.87 6.71
CA ASP A 59 -8.94 15.19 6.10
C ASP A 59 -8.38 15.13 4.68
N LEU A 60 -7.98 13.94 4.21
CA LEU A 60 -7.44 13.78 2.86
C LEU A 60 -8.59 13.81 1.86
N SER A 61 -8.43 14.62 0.82
CA SER A 61 -9.45 14.73 -0.21
C SER A 61 -9.63 13.43 -0.98
N ASN A 62 -10.71 13.39 -1.75
CA ASN A 62 -10.99 12.29 -2.67
C ASN A 62 -10.46 12.59 -4.07
N THR A 63 -9.56 13.55 -4.25
CA THR A 63 -9.01 13.86 -5.57
C THR A 63 -7.77 13.01 -5.81
N TRP A 64 -7.71 12.30 -6.94
CA TRP A 64 -6.54 11.46 -7.28
C TRP A 64 -5.20 12.21 -7.10
N SER A 65 -5.09 13.41 -7.68
CA SER A 65 -3.87 14.22 -7.61
C SER A 65 -3.47 14.57 -6.18
N GLU A 66 -4.44 14.92 -5.34
CA GLU A 66 -4.21 15.32 -3.95
C GLU A 66 -3.86 14.14 -3.04
N VAL A 67 -4.46 12.96 -3.30
CA VAL A 67 -4.09 11.72 -2.60
C VAL A 67 -2.66 11.32 -2.97
N ILE A 68 -2.29 11.41 -4.24
CA ILE A 68 -0.92 11.16 -4.70
C ILE A 68 0.06 12.14 -4.07
N SER A 69 -0.24 13.45 -4.07
CA SER A 69 0.62 14.43 -3.41
C SER A 69 0.67 14.24 -1.90
N GLY A 70 -0.44 13.80 -1.30
CA GLY A 70 -0.62 13.63 0.15
C GLY A 70 0.08 12.40 0.73
N ILE A 71 0.17 11.31 -0.04
CA ILE A 71 0.68 10.00 0.41
C ILE A 71 1.99 9.61 -0.29
N VAL A 72 2.04 9.76 -1.62
CA VAL A 72 3.09 9.15 -2.45
C VAL A 72 4.28 10.09 -2.61
N ASN A 73 4.02 11.36 -2.89
CA ASN A 73 5.07 12.35 -3.15
C ASN A 73 5.70 12.90 -1.88
N LYS A 74 5.04 12.76 -0.72
CA LYS A 74 5.64 13.13 0.57
C LYS A 74 6.78 12.17 0.88
N PRO A 75 7.98 12.65 1.26
CA PRO A 75 9.06 11.78 1.69
C PRO A 75 8.59 10.90 2.84
N ALA A 76 8.98 9.63 2.82
CA ALA A 76 8.72 8.72 3.92
C ALA A 76 9.49 9.24 5.14
N LYS A 77 8.80 10.01 5.99
CA LYS A 77 9.29 10.27 7.34
C LYS A 77 9.32 8.91 8.05
N ASN A 78 10.24 8.69 8.99
CA ASN A 78 10.38 7.45 9.79
C ASN A 78 9.18 7.21 10.75
N CYS A 79 7.97 7.50 10.29
CA CYS A 79 6.73 7.34 11.00
C CYS A 79 5.97 6.18 10.37
N ILE A 80 5.57 5.22 11.20
CA ILE A 80 4.81 4.03 10.82
C ILE A 80 3.56 4.38 9.99
N TRP A 81 2.95 5.55 10.23
CA TRP A 81 1.80 6.04 9.46
C TRP A 81 2.12 6.28 7.98
N SER A 82 3.31 6.78 7.65
CA SER A 82 3.70 6.99 6.25
C SER A 82 3.79 5.67 5.48
N VAL A 83 4.17 4.59 6.15
CA VAL A 83 4.24 3.24 5.56
C VAL A 83 2.84 2.67 5.41
N ILE A 84 2.03 2.75 6.47
CA ILE A 84 0.62 2.31 6.47
C ILE A 84 -0.16 2.97 5.34
N HIS A 85 -0.07 4.30 5.18
CA HIS A 85 -0.80 5.03 4.14
C HIS A 85 -0.44 4.59 2.72
N ARG A 86 0.84 4.33 2.45
CA ARG A 86 1.32 3.90 1.13
C ARG A 86 0.88 2.47 0.80
N LEU A 87 0.94 1.58 1.79
CA LEU A 87 0.49 0.19 1.65
C LEU A 87 -1.03 0.13 1.44
N LEU A 88 -1.80 0.81 2.28
CA LEU A 88 -3.26 0.91 2.16
C LEU A 88 -3.66 1.48 0.80
N PHE A 89 -3.02 2.56 0.35
CA PHE A 89 -3.28 3.13 -0.98
C PHE A 89 -2.97 2.13 -2.11
N GLY A 90 -1.83 1.42 -2.02
CA GLY A 90 -1.46 0.37 -2.97
C GLY A 90 -2.48 -0.77 -3.02
N ALA A 91 -2.96 -1.22 -1.87
CA ALA A 91 -3.97 -2.27 -1.77
C ALA A 91 -5.30 -1.83 -2.36
N VAL A 92 -5.79 -0.64 -2.02
CA VAL A 92 -7.01 -0.07 -2.60
C VAL A 92 -6.96 -0.07 -4.12
N VAL A 93 -5.86 0.43 -4.68
CA VAL A 93 -5.66 0.46 -6.14
C VAL A 93 -5.66 -0.95 -6.72
N TYR A 94 -4.96 -1.89 -6.10
CA TYR A 94 -4.88 -3.28 -6.54
C TYR A 94 -6.23 -3.99 -6.52
N PHE A 95 -6.98 -3.90 -5.43
CA PHE A 95 -8.25 -4.61 -5.30
C PHE A 95 -9.36 -4.00 -6.14
N ILE A 96 -9.39 -2.67 -6.30
CA ILE A 96 -10.29 -2.01 -7.26
C ILE A 96 -9.99 -2.52 -8.68
N TRP A 97 -8.71 -2.60 -9.05
CA TRP A 97 -8.30 -3.15 -10.34
C TRP A 97 -8.70 -4.63 -10.50
N GLN A 98 -8.48 -5.45 -9.47
CA GLN A 98 -8.87 -6.87 -9.46
C GLN A 98 -10.39 -7.04 -9.62
N GLU A 99 -11.18 -6.26 -8.88
CA GLU A 99 -12.64 -6.29 -8.95
C GLU A 99 -13.17 -5.83 -10.32
N ARG A 100 -12.56 -4.80 -10.90
CA ARG A 100 -12.85 -4.35 -12.27
C ARG A 100 -12.62 -5.49 -13.28
N ASN A 101 -11.49 -6.16 -13.20
CA ASN A 101 -11.18 -7.26 -14.13
C ASN A 101 -12.12 -8.45 -13.94
N LEU A 102 -12.50 -8.77 -12.70
CA LEU A 102 -13.49 -9.82 -12.43
C LEU A 102 -14.83 -9.53 -13.10
N ARG A 103 -15.30 -8.28 -13.03
CA ARG A 103 -16.57 -7.85 -13.64
C ARG A 103 -16.52 -7.84 -15.16
N LEU A 104 -15.37 -7.55 -15.75
CA LEU A 104 -15.20 -7.49 -17.21
C LEU A 104 -14.98 -8.87 -17.84
N PHE A 105 -14.27 -9.78 -17.17
CA PHE A 105 -13.81 -11.04 -17.78
C PHE A 105 -14.25 -12.30 -17.03
N GLY A 106 -14.64 -12.20 -15.76
CA GLY A 106 -14.96 -13.34 -14.90
C GLY A 106 -16.46 -13.53 -14.61
N ASN A 107 -17.32 -12.73 -15.24
CA ASN A 107 -18.78 -12.73 -15.06
C ASN A 107 -19.24 -12.72 -13.59
N GLY A 108 -18.46 -12.09 -12.71
CA GLY A 108 -18.69 -12.06 -11.27
C GLY A 108 -18.61 -10.65 -10.71
N SER A 109 -19.35 -10.39 -9.63
CA SER A 109 -19.28 -9.11 -8.91
C SER A 109 -19.37 -9.35 -7.41
N ARG A 110 -18.50 -8.66 -6.65
CA ARG A 110 -18.54 -8.67 -5.19
C ARG A 110 -19.27 -7.43 -4.69
N SER A 111 -19.96 -7.59 -3.56
CA SER A 111 -20.49 -6.44 -2.82
C SER A 111 -19.35 -5.57 -2.28
N ILE A 112 -19.64 -4.30 -1.99
CA ILE A 112 -18.68 -3.39 -1.35
C ILE A 112 -18.21 -4.00 -0.02
N ASP A 113 -19.13 -4.58 0.76
CA ASP A 113 -18.79 -5.21 2.05
C ASP A 113 -17.90 -6.44 1.88
N GLY A 114 -18.17 -7.29 0.87
CA GLY A 114 -17.31 -8.44 0.58
C GLY A 114 -15.91 -8.03 0.14
N LEU A 115 -15.80 -6.97 -0.66
CA LEU A 115 -14.51 -6.43 -1.08
C LEU A 115 -13.76 -5.78 0.09
N TYR A 116 -14.46 -4.99 0.92
CA TYR A 116 -13.91 -4.36 2.12
C TYR A 116 -13.42 -5.40 3.14
N ALA A 117 -14.24 -6.43 3.43
CA ALA A 117 -13.84 -7.53 4.30
C ALA A 117 -12.62 -8.27 3.74
N LYS A 118 -12.55 -8.48 2.42
CA LYS A 118 -11.39 -9.09 1.76
C LYS A 118 -10.13 -8.23 1.92
N MET A 119 -10.24 -6.91 1.78
CA MET A 119 -9.12 -5.99 2.04
C MET A 119 -8.65 -6.10 3.48
N LEU A 120 -9.56 -5.97 4.46
CA LEU A 120 -9.19 -6.02 5.88
C LEU A 120 -8.61 -7.38 6.31
N ARG A 121 -9.13 -8.48 5.77
CA ARG A 121 -8.68 -9.84 6.08
C ARG A 121 -7.29 -10.12 5.53
N LEU A 122 -6.94 -9.53 4.39
CA LEU A 122 -5.62 -9.68 3.76
C LEU A 122 -4.61 -8.65 4.30
N GLU A 123 -5.05 -7.45 4.65
CA GLU A 123 -4.19 -6.40 5.22
C GLU A 123 -3.67 -6.81 6.60
N LEU A 124 -4.47 -7.34 7.53
CA LEU A 124 -3.97 -7.65 8.88
C LEU A 124 -2.93 -8.78 8.91
N TRP A 125 -3.08 -9.84 8.11
CA TRP A 125 -2.15 -10.97 8.17
C TRP A 125 -0.86 -10.69 7.40
N TRP A 126 -0.93 -10.03 6.23
CA TRP A 126 0.26 -9.62 5.50
C TRP A 126 0.95 -8.43 6.15
N PHE A 127 0.24 -7.47 6.75
CA PHE A 127 0.90 -6.42 7.55
C PHE A 127 1.59 -7.00 8.78
N LEU A 128 0.97 -7.93 9.51
CA LEU A 128 1.64 -8.57 10.64
C LEU A 128 2.86 -9.37 10.17
N ALA A 129 2.77 -10.11 9.06
CA ALA A 129 3.92 -10.83 8.52
C ALA A 129 5.05 -9.89 8.05
N VAL A 130 4.73 -8.84 7.28
CA VAL A 130 5.73 -7.88 6.76
C VAL A 130 6.29 -7.01 7.88
N ILE A 131 5.48 -6.59 8.86
CA ILE A 131 5.96 -5.87 10.05
C ILE A 131 6.82 -6.79 10.92
N VAL A 132 6.43 -8.05 11.14
CA VAL A 132 7.23 -9.01 11.93
C VAL A 132 8.55 -9.34 11.23
N GLU A 133 8.57 -9.48 9.91
CA GLU A 133 9.80 -9.70 9.14
C GLU A 133 10.70 -8.45 9.14
N THR A 134 10.14 -7.25 8.97
CA THR A 134 10.92 -6.01 8.98
C THR A 134 11.38 -5.60 10.38
N LEU A 135 10.56 -5.77 11.42
CA LEU A 135 10.96 -5.57 12.82
C LEU A 135 11.91 -6.68 13.29
N GLY A 136 11.73 -7.92 12.85
CA GLY A 136 12.63 -9.05 13.14
C GLY A 136 14.01 -8.85 12.51
N ALA A 137 14.07 -8.41 11.26
CA ALA A 137 15.33 -8.04 10.60
C ALA A 137 16.02 -6.85 11.29
N LEU A 138 15.27 -5.83 11.72
CA LEU A 138 15.80 -4.70 12.48
C LEU A 138 16.29 -5.13 13.87
N ALA A 139 15.54 -5.97 14.59
CA ALA A 139 15.93 -6.49 15.90
C ALA A 139 17.20 -7.36 15.82
N MET A 140 17.36 -8.16 14.76
CA MET A 140 18.60 -8.88 14.48
C MET A 140 19.77 -7.93 14.21
N TYR A 141 19.57 -6.88 13.42
CA TYR A 141 20.61 -5.88 13.15
C TYR A 141 21.02 -5.08 14.39
N PHE A 142 20.07 -4.66 15.22
CA PHE A 142 20.36 -3.95 16.47
C PHE A 142 21.02 -4.88 17.51
N GLY A 143 20.59 -6.14 17.63
CA GLY A 143 21.22 -7.14 18.48
C GLY A 143 22.67 -7.41 18.09
N MET A 144 22.95 -7.53 16.78
CA MET A 144 24.31 -7.74 16.27
C MET A 144 25.19 -6.50 16.48
N LEU A 145 24.64 -5.29 16.35
CA LEU A 145 25.36 -4.04 16.60
C LEU A 145 25.71 -3.86 18.09
N ILE A 146 24.77 -4.18 18.99
CA ILE A 146 25.00 -4.15 20.45
C ILE A 146 26.05 -5.17 20.85
N TRP A 147 26.02 -6.38 20.26
CA TRP A 147 27.03 -7.41 20.52
C TRP A 147 28.42 -7.01 20.00
N LEU A 148 28.51 -6.41 18.80
CA LEU A 148 29.77 -5.91 18.23
C LEU A 148 30.34 -4.73 19.01
N LEU A 149 29.50 -3.80 19.47
CA LEU A 149 29.92 -2.69 20.33
C LEU A 149 30.34 -3.18 21.72
N GLY A 150 29.63 -4.15 22.29
CA GLY A 150 30.01 -4.81 23.54
C GLY A 150 31.33 -5.59 23.43
N PHE A 151 31.54 -6.29 22.32
CA PHE A 151 32.77 -7.02 22.04
C PHE A 151 33.95 -6.07 21.84
N CYS A 152 33.79 -4.99 21.07
CA CYS A 152 34.80 -3.93 20.93
C CYS A 152 35.13 -3.26 22.27
N PHE A 153 34.14 -3.04 23.13
CA PHE A 153 34.35 -2.45 24.45
C PHE A 153 35.12 -3.40 25.38
N LEU A 154 34.83 -4.70 25.35
CA LEU A 154 35.59 -5.71 26.10
C LEU A 154 37.04 -5.82 25.59
N ASP A 155 37.24 -5.82 24.28
CA ASP A 155 38.58 -5.86 23.66
C ASP A 155 39.38 -4.60 24.00
N LEU A 156 38.73 -3.43 24.03
CA LEU A 156 39.37 -2.17 24.42
C LEU A 156 39.77 -2.19 25.89
N LEU A 157 38.90 -2.68 26.78
CA LEU A 157 39.19 -2.83 28.22
C LEU A 157 40.36 -3.78 28.48
N CYS A 158 40.41 -4.92 27.78
CA CYS A 158 41.53 -5.87 27.86
C CYS A 158 42.86 -5.27 27.38
N ARG A 159 42.83 -4.31 26.44
CA ARG A 159 44.04 -3.61 25.96
C ARG A 159 44.47 -2.46 26.86
N THR A 160 43.53 -1.74 27.47
CA THR A 160 43.84 -0.60 28.36
C THR A 160 44.18 -1.03 29.78
N TYR A 161 43.69 -2.18 30.23
CA TYR A 161 43.95 -2.74 31.56
C TYR A 161 44.45 -4.19 31.45
N PRO A 162 45.70 -4.40 30.98
CA PRO A 162 46.28 -5.74 31.00
C PRO A 162 46.34 -6.23 32.46
N PRO A 163 46.01 -7.51 32.72
CA PRO A 163 46.12 -8.06 34.06
C PRO A 163 47.57 -7.91 34.53
N TYR A 164 47.76 -7.24 35.66
CA TYR A 164 49.07 -7.12 36.31
C TYR A 164 49.67 -8.52 36.46
N ALA A 165 50.71 -8.81 35.69
CA ALA A 165 51.49 -10.02 35.84
C ALA A 165 52.27 -9.95 37.16
N PRO A 166 52.21 -10.97 38.04
CA PRO A 166 53.07 -11.04 39.22
C PRO A 166 54.54 -11.29 38.85
#